data_AF-A0A9J6AIC8-F1
#
_entry.id   AF-A0A9J6AIC8-F1
#
_cell.length_a   1.000
_cell.length_b   1.000
_cell.length_c   1.000
_cell.angle_alpha   90.00
_cell.angle_beta   90.00
_cell.angle_gamma   90.00
#
_symmetry.space_group_name_H-M   'P 1'
#
loop_
_entity.id
_entity.type
_entity.pdbx_description
1 polymer ?
#
loop_
_entity_poly.entity_id
_entity_poly.type
_entity_poly.pdbx_seq_one_letter_code
_entity_poly.pdbx_strand_id
1 'polypeptide(L)'
;MRSIDFDGFSATALRPFRLYGEPVEEACVDSGCDYLDICGEPEFMERMEVKYHDKAVVNGSLVVSACGFDSIPAELGWMFNSRQWMPSIIYCKVEAYISLESNKRIVGNLGTYESAVLGVANANKL
;
A
#
# COMPACT_ATOMS: atom_id res chain seq x y z
N MET A 1 -10.74 -10.43 -13.61
CA MET A 1 -10.80 -9.93 -12.23
C MET A 1 -10.33 -11.06 -11.33
N ARG A 2 -9.17 -10.93 -10.68
CA ARG A 2 -8.66 -11.92 -9.71
C ARG A 2 -8.41 -11.17 -8.40
N SER A 3 -9.46 -10.93 -7.62
CA SER A 3 -9.32 -10.87 -6.17
C SER A 3 -9.02 -12.30 -5.71
N ILE A 4 -8.11 -12.46 -4.77
CA ILE A 4 -7.86 -13.76 -4.15
C ILE A 4 -8.44 -13.65 -2.76
N ASP A 5 -9.62 -14.24 -2.59
CA ASP A 5 -10.33 -14.26 -1.31
C ASP A 5 -9.85 -15.48 -0.52
N PHE A 6 -9.21 -15.23 0.62
CA PHE A 6 -8.79 -16.24 1.59
C PHE A 6 -9.61 -16.01 2.85
N ASP A 7 -10.52 -16.93 3.24
CA ASP A 7 -11.12 -17.03 4.58
C ASP A 7 -11.32 -15.70 5.37
N GLY A 8 -11.97 -14.69 4.77
CA GLY A 8 -12.23 -13.38 5.40
C GLY A 8 -11.22 -12.25 5.07
N PHE A 9 -10.37 -12.46 4.06
CA PHE A 9 -9.33 -11.53 3.61
C PHE A 9 -9.27 -11.46 2.08
N SER A 10 -9.15 -10.26 1.51
CA SER A 10 -8.98 -10.04 0.07
C SER A 10 -7.70 -9.27 -0.25
N ALA A 11 -6.87 -9.82 -1.14
CA ALA A 11 -5.66 -9.17 -1.64
C ALA A 11 -5.79 -8.74 -3.11
N THR A 12 -5.47 -7.48 -3.40
CA THR A 12 -5.54 -6.91 -4.76
C THR A 12 -4.19 -6.45 -5.29
N ALA A 13 -3.88 -6.85 -6.54
CA ALA A 13 -2.72 -6.40 -7.32
C ALA A 13 -3.12 -5.65 -8.61
N LEU A 14 -4.37 -5.18 -8.67
CA LEU A 14 -4.92 -4.45 -9.82
C LEU A 14 -4.31 -3.05 -9.91
N ARG A 15 -3.98 -2.62 -11.12
CA ARG A 15 -3.46 -1.28 -11.40
C ARG A 15 -4.07 -0.73 -12.68
N PRO A 16 -4.33 0.60 -12.77
CA PRO A 16 -4.14 1.62 -11.74
C PRO A 16 -5.21 1.58 -10.63
N PHE A 17 -4.80 1.77 -9.38
CA PHE A 17 -5.71 1.66 -8.22
C PHE A 17 -6.75 2.79 -8.20
N ARG A 18 -6.36 4.00 -8.61
CA ARG A 18 -7.25 5.16 -8.75
C ARG A 18 -8.48 4.90 -9.63
N LEU A 19 -8.38 3.97 -10.59
CA LEU A 19 -9.47 3.65 -11.50
C LEU A 19 -10.28 2.42 -11.06
N TYR A 20 -9.63 1.45 -10.42
CA TYR A 20 -10.20 0.12 -10.24
C TYR A 20 -10.16 -0.42 -8.80
N GLY A 21 -9.46 0.25 -7.88
CA GLY A 21 -9.26 -0.21 -6.50
C GLY A 21 -10.47 -0.02 -5.61
N GLU A 22 -11.15 1.11 -5.74
CA GLU A 22 -12.24 1.54 -4.84
C GLU A 22 -13.42 0.55 -4.77
N PRO A 23 -13.94 -0.04 -5.87
CA PRO A 23 -15.03 -1.01 -5.78
C PRO A 23 -14.67 -2.29 -5.01
N VAL A 24 -13.38 -2.66 -4.99
CA VAL A 24 -12.92 -3.85 -4.27
C VAL A 24 -12.82 -3.54 -2.78
N GLU A 25 -12.23 -2.40 -2.43
CA GLU A 25 -12.13 -1.95 -1.05
C GLU A 25 -13.52 -1.74 -0.42
N GLU A 26 -14.43 -1.09 -1.15
CA GLU A 26 -15.82 -0.89 -0.71
C GLU A 26 -16.50 -2.24 -0.41
N ALA A 27 -16.36 -3.22 -1.31
CA ALA A 27 -16.95 -4.54 -1.10
C ALA A 27 -16.37 -5.25 0.15
N CYS A 28 -15.06 -5.11 0.40
CA CYS A 28 -14.41 -5.66 1.58
C CYS A 28 -14.93 -5.00 2.87
N VAL A 29 -14.93 -3.66 2.90
CA VAL A 29 -15.43 -2.88 4.04
C VAL A 29 -16.90 -3.17 4.33
N ASP A 30 -17.73 -3.31 3.30
CA ASP A 30 -19.16 -3.59 3.43
C ASP A 30 -19.45 -4.99 3.95
N SER A 31 -18.60 -5.95 3.61
CA SER A 31 -18.72 -7.33 4.08
C SER A 31 -18.02 -7.61 5.41
N GLY A 32 -17.29 -6.64 5.96
CA GLY A 32 -16.45 -6.85 7.15
C GLY A 32 -15.22 -7.73 6.88
N CYS A 33 -14.82 -7.82 5.61
CA CYS A 33 -13.65 -8.57 5.15
C CYS A 33 -12.41 -7.68 5.18
N ASP A 34 -11.28 -8.25 5.57
CA ASP A 34 -10.01 -7.51 5.56
C ASP A 34 -9.54 -7.26 4.13
N TYR A 35 -9.01 -6.06 3.88
CA TYR A 35 -8.51 -5.60 2.59
C TYR A 35 -6.99 -5.35 2.65
N LEU A 36 -6.27 -5.85 1.64
CA LEU A 36 -4.85 -5.57 1.46
C LEU A 36 -4.52 -5.29 -0.01
N ASP A 37 -3.62 -4.33 -0.23
CA ASP A 37 -3.14 -4.01 -1.57
C ASP A 37 -1.63 -3.76 -1.64
N ILE A 38 -1.11 -3.67 -2.88
CA ILE A 38 0.27 -3.23 -3.17
C ILE A 38 0.30 -1.84 -3.82
N CYS A 39 -0.66 -0.99 -3.48
CA CYS A 39 -0.83 0.34 -4.06
C CYS A 39 0.38 1.23 -3.75
N GLY A 40 0.79 2.01 -4.75
CA GLY A 40 1.82 3.03 -4.63
C GLY A 40 1.32 4.40 -5.08
N GLU A 41 0.00 4.63 -5.01
CA GLU A 41 -0.66 5.85 -5.48
C GLU A 41 -1.17 6.66 -4.26
N PRO A 42 -0.42 7.68 -3.77
CA PRO A 42 -0.73 8.36 -2.50
C PRO A 42 -2.13 8.97 -2.42
N GLU A 43 -2.56 9.64 -3.49
CA GLU A 43 -3.92 10.24 -3.52
C GLU A 43 -5.01 9.18 -3.38
N PHE A 44 -4.82 7.99 -3.96
CA PHE A 44 -5.81 6.92 -3.81
C PHE A 44 -5.87 6.48 -2.35
N MET A 45 -4.72 6.21 -1.73
CA MET A 45 -4.64 5.76 -0.34
C MET A 45 -5.27 6.78 0.62
N GLU A 46 -4.93 8.06 0.50
CA GLU A 46 -5.49 9.12 1.35
C GLU A 46 -7.00 9.27 1.16
N ARG A 47 -7.47 9.24 -0.10
CA ARG A 47 -8.91 9.36 -0.40
C ARG A 47 -9.70 8.18 0.14
N MET A 48 -9.16 6.97 0.06
CA MET A 48 -9.79 5.76 0.58
C MET A 48 -9.83 5.74 2.09
N GLU A 49 -8.72 6.12 2.75
CA GLU A 49 -8.68 6.29 4.21
C GLU A 49 -9.77 7.26 4.68
N VAL A 50 -9.85 8.46 4.11
CA VAL A 50 -10.87 9.45 4.47
C VAL A 50 -12.29 8.94 4.23
N LYS A 51 -12.51 8.16 3.16
CA LYS A 51 -13.85 7.70 2.77
C LYS A 51 -14.35 6.52 3.59
N TYR A 52 -13.48 5.55 3.89
CA TYR A 52 -13.89 4.25 4.42
C TYR A 52 -13.43 3.96 5.85
N HIS A 53 -12.57 4.79 6.45
CA HIS A 53 -12.07 4.55 7.82
C HIS A 53 -13.19 4.27 8.83
N ASP A 54 -14.16 5.18 8.97
CA ASP A 54 -15.25 5.03 9.94
C ASP A 54 -16.09 3.78 9.68
N LYS A 55 -16.35 3.46 8.40
CA LYS A 55 -17.14 2.30 8.02
C LYS A 55 -16.38 0.99 8.30
N ALA A 56 -15.08 0.97 8.02
CA ALA A 56 -14.21 -0.17 8.31
C ALA A 56 -14.16 -0.46 9.82
N VAL A 57 -14.04 0.58 10.65
CA VAL A 57 -14.09 0.47 12.11
C VAL A 57 -15.43 -0.10 12.59
N VAL A 58 -16.55 0.40 12.07
CA VAL A 58 -17.90 -0.06 12.47
C VAL A 58 -18.13 -1.53 12.07
N ASN A 59 -17.69 -1.91 10.86
CA ASN A 59 -17.91 -3.24 10.32
C ASN A 59 -16.84 -4.26 10.75
N GLY A 60 -15.79 -3.81 11.44
CA GLY A 60 -14.71 -4.67 11.94
C GLY A 60 -13.78 -5.19 10.86
N SER A 61 -13.58 -4.44 9.78
CA SER A 61 -12.62 -4.78 8.71
C SER A 61 -11.33 -3.99 8.86
N LEU A 62 -10.20 -4.63 8.55
CA LEU A 62 -8.90 -3.99 8.44
C LEU A 62 -8.62 -3.62 6.99
N VAL A 63 -8.20 -2.38 6.73
CA VAL A 63 -7.78 -1.91 5.41
C VAL A 63 -6.30 -1.54 5.49
N VAL A 64 -5.45 -2.22 4.71
CA VAL A 64 -4.00 -1.96 4.68
C VAL A 64 -3.52 -1.79 3.25
N SER A 65 -3.16 -0.55 2.90
CA SER A 65 -2.55 -0.25 1.60
C SER A 65 -1.03 -0.31 1.65
N ALA A 66 -0.41 -0.28 0.47
CA ALA A 66 1.03 -0.23 0.27
C ALA A 66 1.81 -1.44 0.84
N CYS A 67 1.23 -2.64 0.84
CA CYS A 67 1.91 -3.87 1.25
C CYS A 67 2.84 -4.44 0.14
N GLY A 68 3.58 -3.54 -0.52
CA GLY A 68 4.45 -3.85 -1.64
C GLY A 68 5.93 -3.90 -1.28
N PHE A 69 6.76 -3.96 -2.33
CA PHE A 69 8.23 -4.05 -2.22
C PHE A 69 8.87 -2.81 -1.57
N ASP A 70 8.31 -1.62 -1.76
CA ASP A 70 8.92 -0.39 -1.22
C ASP A 70 8.64 -0.21 0.28
N SER A 71 7.46 -0.63 0.75
CA SER A 71 7.03 -0.41 2.14
C SER A 71 7.42 -1.56 3.08
N ILE A 72 7.11 -2.82 2.72
CA ILE A 72 7.32 -3.96 3.65
C ILE A 72 8.78 -4.05 4.14
N PRO A 73 9.82 -4.00 3.28
CA PRO A 73 11.21 -4.02 3.73
C PRO A 73 11.58 -2.79 4.57
N ALA A 74 11.01 -1.62 4.27
CA ALA A 74 11.24 -0.41 5.04
C ALA A 74 10.65 -0.53 6.46
N GLU A 75 9.38 -0.95 6.58
CA GLU A 75 8.72 -1.20 7.87
C GLU A 75 9.48 -2.26 8.69
N LEU A 76 9.83 -3.39 8.08
CA LEU A 76 10.55 -4.46 8.77
C LEU A 76 11.95 -4.02 9.21
N GLY A 77 12.67 -3.27 8.37
CA GLY A 77 13.97 -2.70 8.69
C GLY A 77 13.89 -1.73 9.87
N TRP A 78 12.87 -0.85 9.87
CA TRP A 78 12.59 0.05 10.99
C TRP A 78 12.25 -0.72 12.28
N MET A 79 11.34 -1.69 12.21
CA MET A 79 10.94 -2.51 13.36
C MET A 79 12.11 -3.28 13.95
N PHE A 80 12.98 -3.84 13.10
CA PHE A 80 14.18 -4.54 13.55
C PHE A 80 15.13 -3.59 14.27
N ASN A 81 15.43 -2.43 13.65
CA ASN A 81 16.39 -1.49 14.19
C ASN A 81 15.88 -0.81 15.48
N SER A 82 14.59 -0.48 15.55
CA SER A 82 13.98 0.19 16.71
C SER A 82 14.07 -0.64 18.00
N ARG A 83 14.07 -1.96 17.90
CA ARG A 83 14.27 -2.86 19.05
C ARG A 83 15.69 -2.83 19.63
N GLN A 84 16.66 -2.34 18.87
CA GLN A 84 18.06 -2.26 19.30
C GLN A 84 18.42 -0.88 19.89
N TRP A 85 17.48 0.06 19.89
CA TRP A 85 17.72 1.42 20.33
C TRP A 85 17.78 1.56 21.84
N MET A 86 18.62 2.49 22.30
CA MET A 86 18.78 2.77 23.71
C MET A 86 17.63 3.67 24.20
N PRO A 87 17.00 3.37 25.36
CA PRO A 87 15.82 4.10 25.85
C PRO A 87 16.03 5.61 26.07
N SER A 88 17.28 6.05 26.23
CA SER A 88 17.63 7.42 26.62
C SER A 88 18.14 8.29 25.47
N ILE A 89 18.08 7.82 24.22
CA ILE A 89 18.58 8.57 23.05
C ILE A 89 17.41 9.00 22.16
N ILE A 90 17.45 10.26 21.71
CA ILE A 90 16.55 10.79 20.68
C ILE A 90 17.22 10.55 19.32
N TYR A 91 16.56 9.76 18.47
CA TYR A 91 17.01 9.51 17.11
C TYR A 91 16.36 10.55 16.19
N CYS A 92 17.19 11.40 15.57
CA CYS A 92 16.69 12.51 14.74
C CYS A 92 16.55 12.15 13.24
N LYS A 93 17.16 11.04 12.79
CA LYS A 93 17.20 10.67 11.37
C LYS A 93 17.47 9.18 11.19
N VAL A 94 16.72 8.55 10.29
CA VAL A 94 16.98 7.21 9.78
C VAL A 94 16.99 7.29 8.26
N GLU A 95 18.01 6.72 7.63
CA GLU A 95 18.13 6.65 6.18
C GLU A 95 18.16 5.19 5.76
N ALA A 96 17.35 4.84 4.75
CA ALA A 96 17.34 3.53 4.14
C ALA A 96 17.78 3.67 2.67
N TYR A 97 18.57 2.72 2.20
CA TYR A 97 19.09 2.68 0.84
C TYR A 97 18.67 1.37 0.19
N ILE A 98 18.12 1.46 -1.02
CA ILE A 98 17.72 0.30 -1.82
C ILE A 98 18.58 0.28 -3.08
N SER A 99 19.27 -0.84 -3.32
CA SER A 99 19.96 -1.12 -4.58
C SER A 99 19.23 -2.25 -5.30
N LEU A 100 18.92 -2.04 -6.59
CA LEU A 100 18.28 -3.04 -7.44
C LEU A 100 19.31 -3.58 -8.42
N GLU A 101 19.79 -4.79 -8.16
CA GLU A 101 20.74 -5.49 -9.04
C GLU A 101 20.04 -6.69 -9.70
N SER A 102 20.21 -6.82 -11.02
CA SER A 102 19.70 -7.96 -11.75
C SER A 102 20.62 -8.33 -12.91
N ASN A 103 20.95 -9.61 -13.01
CA ASN A 103 21.65 -10.18 -14.16
C ASN A 103 20.73 -10.29 -15.41
N LYS A 104 19.46 -9.91 -15.28
CA LYS A 104 18.46 -9.86 -16.34
C LYS A 104 17.91 -8.44 -16.47
N ARG A 105 17.30 -8.12 -17.61
CA ARG A 105 16.66 -6.83 -17.82
C ARG A 105 15.52 -6.62 -16.81
N ILE A 106 15.58 -5.54 -16.04
CA ILE A 106 14.46 -5.09 -15.21
C ILE A 106 13.35 -4.62 -16.16
N VAL A 107 12.17 -5.22 -16.01
CA VAL A 107 11.00 -4.93 -16.85
C VAL A 107 9.85 -4.49 -15.95
N GLY A 108 9.31 -3.30 -16.24
CA GLY A 108 8.05 -2.83 -15.67
C GLY A 108 6.87 -3.41 -16.44
N ASN A 109 5.75 -3.64 -15.78
CA ASN A 109 4.51 -3.98 -16.46
C ASN A 109 3.73 -2.72 -16.85
N LEU A 110 2.78 -2.85 -17.78
CA LEU A 110 1.98 -1.72 -18.26
C LEU A 110 1.24 -1.00 -17.12
N GLY A 111 0.69 -1.76 -16.16
CA GLY A 111 0.04 -1.19 -14.99
C GLY A 111 0.97 -0.34 -14.13
N THR A 112 2.27 -0.68 -14.02
CA THR A 112 3.27 0.16 -13.33
C THR A 112 3.42 1.49 -14.06
N TYR A 113 3.54 1.42 -15.38
CA TYR A 113 3.74 2.60 -16.22
C TYR A 113 2.53 3.54 -16.14
N GLU A 114 1.32 3.00 -16.27
CA GLU A 114 0.09 3.80 -16.18
C GLU A 114 -0.10 4.44 -14.81
N SER A 115 0.11 3.68 -13.72
CA SER A 115 0.10 4.22 -12.35
C SER A 115 1.11 5.35 -12.18
N ALA A 116 2.34 5.19 -12.70
CA ALA A 116 3.36 6.24 -12.62
C ALA A 116 2.97 7.50 -13.39
N VAL A 117 2.46 7.35 -14.62
CA VAL A 117 2.01 8.48 -15.44
C VAL A 117 0.85 9.20 -14.75
N LEU A 118 -0.14 8.46 -14.24
CA LEU A 118 -1.30 9.04 -13.55
C LEU A 118 -0.91 9.70 -12.23
N GLY A 119 0.04 9.11 -11.49
CA GLY A 119 0.58 9.68 -10.27
C GLY A 119 1.22 11.05 -10.53
N VAL A 120 2.10 11.15 -11.54
CA VAL A 120 2.73 12.42 -11.92
C VAL A 120 1.68 13.42 -12.44
N ALA A 121 0.77 12.99 -13.31
CA ALA A 121 -0.24 13.87 -13.91
C ALA A 121 -1.21 14.48 -12.87
N ASN A 122 -1.39 13.82 -11.72
CA ASN A 122 -2.29 14.26 -10.65
C ASN A 122 -1.54 14.71 -9.39
N ALA A 123 -0.22 14.91 -9.44
CA ALA A 123 0.58 15.34 -8.29
C ALA A 123 0.09 16.67 -7.67
N ASN A 124 -0.54 17.54 -8.46
CA ASN A 124 -1.10 18.82 -7.99
C ASN A 124 -2.48 18.68 -7.31
N LYS A 125 -3.01 17.46 -7.18
CA LYS A 125 -4.31 17.16 -6.55
C LYS A 125 -4.17 16.43 -5.21
N LEU A 126 -2.93 16.30 -4.72
CA LEU A 126 -2.61 15.90 -3.35
C LEU A 126 -2.94 17.08 -2.41
#